data_AF-A0A0A9FM72-F1
#
_entry.id   AF-A0A0A9FM72-F1
#
_cell.length_a   1.000
_cell.length_b   1.000
_cell.length_c   1.000
_cell.angle_alpha   90.00
_cell.angle_beta   90.00
_cell.angle_gamma   90.00
#
_symmetry.space_group_name_H-M   'P 1'
#
loop_
_entity.id
_entity.type
_entity.pdbx_description
1 polymer ?
#
loop_
_entity_poly.entity_id
_entity_poly.type
_entity_poly.pdbx_seq_one_letter_code
_entity_poly.pdbx_strand_id
1 'polypeptide(L)'
;MEQSNFMMTLLIPGPNCPGKDIDVFLEPLIEELLELWTGVHTFDAFTGLKFDLHAAVLWCIHDYPALSTLSGRVTRGYYACVHCDKDPCSVSIKRKIVYIDFQRFLPRDHP
;
A
#
# COMPACT_ATOMS: atom_id res chain seq x y z
N MET A 1 1.38 -18.24 -6.22
CA MET A 1 0.14 -17.60 -5.73
C MET A 1 -0.86 -17.73 -6.84
N GLU A 2 -1.92 -18.51 -6.62
CA GLU A 2 -2.95 -18.72 -7.65
C GLU A 2 -3.75 -17.45 -7.88
N GLN A 3 -4.13 -17.19 -9.13
CA GLN A 3 -4.85 -15.98 -9.51
C GLN A 3 -6.24 -15.89 -8.82
N SER A 4 -6.80 -17.03 -8.44
CA SER A 4 -8.03 -17.15 -7.65
C SER A 4 -7.94 -16.54 -6.25
N ASN A 5 -6.73 -16.30 -5.74
CA ASN A 5 -6.51 -15.77 -4.39
C ASN A 5 -6.36 -14.25 -4.37
N PHE A 6 -6.53 -13.57 -5.51
CA PHE A 6 -6.56 -12.11 -5.57
C PHE A 6 -7.97 -11.60 -5.32
N MET A 7 -8.16 -10.89 -4.20
CA MET A 7 -9.37 -10.12 -3.95
C MET A 7 -9.10 -8.66 -4.29
N MET A 8 -9.87 -8.10 -5.24
CA MET A 8 -9.77 -6.69 -5.60
C MET A 8 -10.69 -5.87 -4.71
N THR A 9 -10.15 -5.26 -3.67
CA THR A 9 -10.84 -4.24 -2.88
C THR A 9 -10.72 -2.89 -3.59
N LEU A 10 -11.82 -2.42 -4.18
CA LEU A 10 -11.89 -1.10 -4.83
C LEU A 10 -12.40 -0.06 -3.83
N LEU A 11 -11.53 0.87 -3.43
CA LEU A 11 -11.94 2.09 -2.73
C LEU A 11 -12.01 3.24 -3.74
N ILE A 12 -13.21 3.76 -4.00
CA ILE A 12 -13.42 4.92 -4.89
C ILE A 12 -13.39 6.17 -4.00
N PRO A 13 -12.32 6.98 -4.02
CA PRO A 13 -12.32 8.23 -3.27
C PRO A 13 -13.38 9.18 -3.84
N GLY A 14 -14.06 9.90 -2.96
CA GLY A 14 -14.90 11.02 -3.35
C GLY A 14 -14.09 12.16 -3.97
N PRO A 15 -14.72 13.28 -4.34
CA PRO A 15 -14.03 14.42 -4.98
C PRO A 15 -12.90 15.01 -4.13
N ASN A 16 -12.88 14.73 -2.83
CA ASN A 16 -11.82 15.11 -1.90
C ASN A 16 -11.01 13.88 -1.49
N CYS A 17 -9.70 14.05 -1.34
CA CYS A 17 -8.85 13.00 -0.79
C CYS A 17 -9.26 12.73 0.67
N PRO A 18 -9.52 11.47 1.06
CA PRO A 18 -9.88 11.13 2.44
C PRO A 18 -8.75 11.50 3.41
N GLY A 19 -7.50 11.52 2.93
CA GLY A 19 -6.37 12.00 3.72
C GLY A 19 -6.23 11.21 5.01
N LYS A 20 -6.47 11.89 6.14
CA LYS A 20 -6.42 11.24 7.47
C LYS A 20 -7.59 10.30 7.70
N ASP A 21 -8.75 10.58 7.13
CA ASP A 21 -10.00 9.84 7.38
C ASP A 21 -10.05 8.50 6.64
N ILE A 22 -8.97 8.12 5.94
CA ILE A 22 -8.86 6.82 5.26
C ILE A 22 -8.97 5.66 6.26
N ASP A 23 -8.50 5.87 7.49
CA ASP A 23 -8.49 4.88 8.56
C ASP A 23 -9.91 4.45 8.95
N VAL A 24 -10.86 5.40 8.98
CA VAL A 24 -12.29 5.11 9.21
C VAL A 24 -12.87 4.17 8.15
N PHE A 25 -12.44 4.31 6.89
CA PHE A 25 -12.89 3.41 5.82
C PHE A 25 -12.21 2.04 5.86
N LEU A 26 -11.02 1.95 6.46
CA LEU A 26 -10.25 0.71 6.58
C LEU A 26 -10.57 -0.06 7.86
N GLU A 27 -11.17 0.59 8.87
CA GLU A 27 -11.50 -0.03 10.16
C GLU A 27 -12.26 -1.36 10.00
N PRO A 28 -13.36 -1.47 9.20
CA PRO A 28 -14.05 -2.75 9.02
C PRO A 28 -13.18 -3.82 8.38
N LEU A 29 -12.34 -3.44 7.40
CA LEU A 29 -11.41 -4.37 6.76
C LEU A 29 -10.35 -4.86 7.75
N ILE A 30 -9.85 -3.99 8.62
CA ILE A 30 -8.86 -4.36 9.65
C ILE A 30 -9.48 -5.33 10.65
N GLU A 31 -10.72 -5.08 11.08
CA GLU A 31 -11.46 -5.98 11.97
C GLU A 31 -11.63 -7.38 11.36
N GLU A 32 -12.09 -7.45 10.10
CA GLU A 32 -12.22 -8.72 9.36
C GLU A 32 -10.87 -9.44 9.20
N LEU A 33 -9.80 -8.71 8.90
CA LEU A 33 -8.45 -9.28 8.77
C LEU A 33 -7.92 -9.83 10.09
N LEU A 34 -8.23 -9.17 11.22
CA LEU A 34 -7.87 -9.67 12.55
C LEU A 34 -8.65 -10.95 12.90
N GLU A 35 -9.93 -11.02 12.55
CA GLU A 35 -10.73 -12.23 12.71
C GLU A 35 -10.17 -13.37 11.86
N LEU A 36 -9.90 -13.11 10.58
CA LEU A 36 -9.27 -14.06 9.66
C LEU A 36 -7.87 -14.48 10.11
N TRP A 37 -7.12 -13.61 10.80
CA TRP A 37 -5.84 -14.01 11.39
C TRP A 37 -6.02 -15.06 12.49
N THR A 38 -7.04 -14.89 13.34
CA THR A 38 -7.38 -15.87 14.39
C THR A 38 -8.00 -17.16 13.85
N GLY A 39 -8.65 -17.09 12.68
CA GLY A 39 -9.29 -18.20 12.00
C GLY A 39 -10.82 -18.14 12.10
N VAL A 40 -11.50 -18.30 10.96
CA VAL A 40 -12.97 -18.27 10.87
C VAL A 40 -13.50 -19.60 10.36
N HIS A 41 -14.45 -20.19 11.09
CA HIS A 41 -15.14 -21.42 10.67
C HIS A 41 -15.88 -21.22 9.34
N THR A 42 -15.36 -21.86 8.30
CA THR A 42 -15.84 -21.74 6.92
C THR A 42 -16.17 -23.10 6.34
N PHE A 43 -17.09 -23.14 5.37
CA PHE A 43 -17.44 -24.33 4.61
C PHE A 43 -16.77 -24.31 3.24
N ASP A 44 -16.01 -25.35 2.92
CA ASP A 44 -15.45 -25.56 1.59
C ASP A 44 -16.49 -26.25 0.70
N ALA A 45 -16.99 -25.54 -0.31
CA ALA A 45 -17.97 -26.05 -1.26
C ALA A 45 -17.43 -27.18 -2.15
N PHE A 46 -16.11 -27.26 -2.36
CA PHE A 46 -15.50 -28.29 -3.20
C PHE A 46 -15.37 -29.62 -2.47
N THR A 47 -14.85 -29.60 -1.23
CA THR A 47 -14.71 -30.82 -0.42
C THR A 47 -15.95 -31.18 0.38
N GLY A 48 -16.86 -30.23 0.61
CA GLY A 48 -18.04 -30.40 1.45
C GLY A 48 -17.73 -30.44 2.95
N LEU A 49 -16.53 -30.00 3.35
CA LEU A 49 -16.05 -30.03 4.73
C LEU A 49 -15.97 -28.64 5.34
N LYS A 50 -16.04 -28.58 6.67
CA LYS A 50 -15.76 -27.36 7.42
C LYS A 50 -14.28 -27.29 7.78
N PHE A 51 -13.70 -26.10 7.71
CA PHE A 51 -12.32 -25.83 8.09
C PHE A 51 -12.18 -24.42 8.67
N ASP A 52 -11.07 -24.18 9.36
CA ASP A 52 -10.69 -22.84 9.83
C ASP A 52 -9.98 -22.08 8.70
N LEU A 53 -10.65 -21.06 8.17
CA LEU A 53 -10.07 -20.19 7.16
C LEU A 53 -9.20 -19.13 7.85
N HIS A 54 -7.92 -19.12 7.48
CA HIS A 54 -7.00 -18.04 7.84
C HIS A 54 -6.64 -17.21 6.62
N ALA A 55 -6.51 -15.89 6.81
CA ALA A 55 -6.02 -14.99 5.76
C ALA A 55 -5.07 -13.93 6.33
N ALA A 56 -4.17 -13.45 5.49
CA ALA A 56 -3.24 -12.37 5.80
C ALA A 56 -2.98 -11.53 4.54
N VAL A 57 -2.80 -10.22 4.73
CA VAL A 57 -2.38 -9.31 3.66
C VAL A 57 -0.88 -9.42 3.45
N LEU A 58 -0.45 -9.76 2.25
CA LEU A 58 0.97 -9.86 1.89
C LEU A 58 1.50 -8.57 1.28
N TRP A 59 0.75 -7.97 0.35
CA TRP A 59 1.11 -6.72 -0.31
C TRP A 59 -0.13 -5.98 -0.82
N CYS A 60 -0.01 -4.66 -0.95
CA CYS A 60 -1.01 -3.79 -1.56
C CYS A 60 -0.41 -3.14 -2.81
N ILE A 61 -1.20 -3.05 -3.89
CA ILE A 61 -0.82 -2.29 -5.10
C ILE A 61 -1.48 -0.92 -4.99
N HIS A 62 -0.67 0.13 -4.99
CA HIS A 62 -1.13 1.50 -4.82
C HIS A 62 -0.23 2.46 -5.61
N ASP A 63 -0.77 3.61 -5.99
CA ASP A 63 0.01 4.71 -6.55
C ASP A 63 0.76 5.49 -5.45
N TYR A 64 1.56 6.48 -5.84
CA TYR A 64 2.34 7.29 -4.88
C TYR A 64 1.46 8.05 -3.86
N PRO A 65 0.36 8.72 -4.28
CA PRO A 65 -0.58 9.32 -3.33
C PRO A 65 -1.16 8.33 -2.32
N ALA A 66 -1.64 7.17 -2.77
CA ALA A 66 -2.21 6.16 -1.88
C ALA A 66 -1.15 5.53 -0.96
N LEU A 67 0.09 5.34 -1.42
CA LEU A 67 1.20 4.93 -0.54
C LEU A 67 1.34 5.88 0.64
N SER A 68 1.30 7.19 0.41
CA SER A 68 1.41 8.21 1.45
C SER A 68 0.34 8.04 2.52
N THR A 69 -0.89 7.87 2.05
CA THR A 69 -2.09 7.78 2.87
C THR A 69 -2.12 6.48 3.67
N LEU A 70 -1.78 5.35 3.06
CA LEU A 70 -1.85 4.03 3.69
C LEU A 70 -0.66 3.72 4.61
N SER A 71 0.54 4.20 4.28
CA SER A 71 1.76 3.87 5.05
C SER A 71 2.21 4.98 6.00
N GLY A 72 1.57 6.16 5.95
CA GLY A 72 2.06 7.36 6.63
C GLY A 72 3.37 7.90 6.06
N ARG A 73 3.87 7.37 4.94
CA ARG A 73 5.10 7.86 4.31
C ARG A 73 4.92 9.24 3.73
N VAL A 74 6.00 10.02 3.79
CA VAL A 74 6.11 11.27 3.06
C VAL A 74 6.38 10.95 1.59
N THR A 75 5.47 11.38 0.71
CA THR A 75 5.57 11.18 -0.74
C THR A 75 5.65 12.50 -1.50
N ARG A 76 5.84 13.61 -0.77
CA ARG A 76 5.91 14.98 -1.27
C ARG A 76 6.93 15.79 -0.49
N GLY A 77 7.40 16.89 -1.07
CA GLY A 77 8.41 17.73 -0.43
C GLY A 77 9.80 17.11 -0.47
N TYR A 78 10.69 17.51 0.43
CA TYR A 78 12.09 17.08 0.38
C TYR A 78 12.30 15.57 0.63
N TYR A 79 11.36 14.89 1.27
CA TYR A 79 11.47 13.49 1.68
C TYR A 79 10.55 12.54 0.89
N ALA A 80 10.21 12.89 -0.35
CA ALA A 80 9.29 12.08 -1.14
C ALA A 80 9.86 10.73 -1.64
N CYS A 81 11.18 10.56 -1.63
CA CYS A 81 11.82 9.36 -2.18
C CYS A 81 11.61 8.16 -1.25
N VAL A 82 10.77 7.22 -1.67
CA VAL A 82 10.44 6.01 -0.91
C VAL A 82 11.62 5.04 -0.76
N HIS A 83 12.61 5.14 -1.66
CA HIS A 83 13.83 4.32 -1.63
C HIS A 83 14.96 4.95 -0.81
N CYS A 84 15.04 6.27 -0.79
CA CYS A 84 16.11 7.03 -0.14
C CYS A 84 15.84 7.26 1.35
N ASP A 85 14.56 7.25 1.74
CA ASP A 85 14.07 7.41 3.12
C ASP A 85 14.67 8.64 3.82
N LYS A 86 15.71 8.46 4.65
CA LYS A 86 16.34 9.51 5.45
C LYS A 86 17.35 10.38 4.69
N ASP A 87 17.85 9.93 3.54
CA ASP A 87 18.87 10.63 2.75
C ASP A 87 18.41 10.91 1.31
N PRO A 88 17.35 11.74 1.13
CA PRO A 88 16.83 12.06 -0.19
C PRO A 88 17.73 13.05 -0.93
N CYS A 89 17.99 12.80 -2.21
CA CYS A 89 18.72 13.71 -3.09
C CYS A 89 17.80 14.82 -3.63
N SER A 90 17.05 15.47 -2.74
CA SER A 90 16.13 16.55 -3.09
C SER A 90 16.78 17.92 -2.87
N VAL A 91 16.57 18.83 -3.82
CA VAL A 91 17.12 20.20 -3.80
C VAL A 91 16.06 21.20 -4.23
N SER A 92 16.14 22.42 -3.70
CA SER A 92 15.27 23.52 -4.14
C SER A 92 15.92 24.26 -5.31
N ILE A 93 15.27 24.23 -6.48
CA ILE A 93 15.68 24.96 -7.67
C ILE A 93 14.53 25.89 -8.08
N LYS A 94 14.77 27.20 -8.09
CA LYS A 94 13.79 28.22 -8.50
C LYS A 94 12.39 28.02 -7.86
N ARG A 95 12.34 27.74 -6.56
CA ARG A 95 11.13 27.47 -5.74
C ARG A 95 10.40 26.15 -6.04
N LYS A 96 10.99 25.26 -6.83
CA LYS A 96 10.52 23.88 -7.00
C LYS A 96 11.48 22.92 -6.33
N ILE A 97 10.93 21.84 -5.76
CA ILE A 97 11.74 20.74 -5.23
C ILE A 97 12.02 19.79 -6.40
N VAL A 98 13.29 19.52 -6.63
CA VAL A 98 13.78 18.64 -7.70
C VAL A 98 14.58 17.51 -7.06
N TYR A 99 14.41 16.30 -7.56
CA TYR A 99 15.21 15.15 -7.17
C TYR A 99 16.28 14.97 -8.24
N ILE A 100 17.55 15.13 -7.90
CA ILE A 100 18.63 15.19 -8.90
C ILE A 100 19.26 13.83 -9.19
N ASP A 101 18.99 12.83 -8.35
CA ASP A 101 19.66 11.53 -8.39
C ASP A 101 18.70 10.39 -8.77
N PHE A 102 17.97 10.57 -9.88
CA PHE A 102 17.05 9.54 -10.40
C PHE A 102 17.76 8.22 -10.78
N GLN A 103 19.07 8.27 -11.02
CA GLN A 103 19.89 7.12 -11.40
C GLN A 103 20.65 6.49 -10.22
N ARG A 104 20.50 6.97 -8.98
CA ARG A 104 21.24 6.46 -7.80
C ARG A 104 21.14 4.95 -7.63
N PHE A 105 20.01 4.37 -7.99
CA PHE A 105 19.71 2.94 -7.84
C PHE A 105 19.89 2.14 -9.14
N LEU A 106 20.28 2.81 -10.23
CA LEU A 106 20.54 2.17 -11.51
C LEU A 106 22.05 1.87 -11.61
N PRO A 107 22.44 0.77 -12.28
CA PRO A 107 23.84 0.53 -12.61
C PRO A 107 24.43 1.73 -13.37
N ARG A 108 25.74 1.97 -13.24
CA ARG A 108 26.42 3.07 -13.94
C ARG A 108 26.25 3.03 -15.46
N ASP A 109 26.06 1.83 -16.01
CA ASP A 109 25.90 1.59 -17.44
C ASP A 109 24.41 1.45 -17.83
N HIS A 110 23.49 1.90 -16.99
CA HIS A 110 22.06 1.90 -17.32
C HIS A 110 21.81 2.92 -18.46
N PRO A 111 21.16 2.50 -19.56
CA PRO A 111 20.86 3.37 -20.69
C PRO A 111 19.96 4.57 -20.32
#